data_AF-A0A660PS59-F1
#
_entry.id   AF-A0A660PS59-F1
#
_cell.length_a   1.000
_cell.length_b   1.000
_cell.length_c   1.000
_cell.angle_alpha   90.00
_cell.angle_beta   90.00
_cell.angle_gamma   90.00
#
_symmetry.space_group_name_H-M   'P 1'
#
loop_
_entity.id
_entity.type
_entity.pdbx_description
1 polymer ?
#
loop_
_entity_poly.entity_id
_entity_poly.type
_entity_poly.pdbx_seq_one_letter_code
_entity_poly.pdbx_strand_id
1 'polypeptide(L)'
;MDIPVNAMSEEGKMTREIRRSQWAQFIKKFNAENQYRQIQITYKDSSGNKDISLDDRPFIGLALEKKGRFIDGIQFFAGRGDAHYIAEPILTVKDPERIIVEKDNEGHDFRLTIKTKDCYEIVADLGPHNYEQVKHLIEKVAYSIYVKRGGWHGADTDDWQQAEKKVHETVAAFV
;
A
#
# COMPACT_ATOMS: atom_id res chain seq x y z
N MET A 1 -27.58 -11.23 -14.39
CA MET A 1 -26.11 -11.31 -14.55
C MET A 1 -25.63 -9.89 -14.79
N ASP A 2 -25.11 -9.22 -13.76
CA ASP A 2 -24.57 -7.87 -13.94
C ASP A 2 -23.23 -7.94 -14.66
N ILE A 3 -23.12 -7.23 -15.77
CA ILE A 3 -21.89 -7.04 -16.54
C ILE A 3 -21.17 -5.82 -15.94
N PRO A 4 -19.89 -5.90 -15.56
CA PRO A 4 -19.16 -4.70 -15.13
C PRO A 4 -19.03 -3.72 -16.30
N VAL A 5 -19.34 -2.45 -16.05
CA VAL A 5 -19.18 -1.36 -17.01
C VAL A 5 -17.69 -1.03 -17.12
N ASN A 6 -17.04 -1.50 -18.18
CA ASN A 6 -15.73 -1.00 -18.60
C ASN A 6 -15.97 0.28 -19.39
N ALA A 7 -15.64 1.44 -18.81
CA ALA A 7 -15.56 2.68 -19.57
C ALA A 7 -14.13 2.82 -20.10
N MET A 8 -13.95 2.71 -21.42
CA MET A 8 -12.70 3.10 -22.09
C MET A 8 -12.70 4.62 -22.21
N SER A 9 -11.80 5.31 -21.52
CA SER A 9 -11.52 6.74 -21.74
C SER A 9 -10.28 6.90 -22.63
N GLU A 10 -10.21 8.02 -23.35
CA GLU A 10 -9.20 8.30 -24.37
C GLU A 10 -7.76 8.05 -23.88
N GLU A 11 -6.96 7.40 -24.72
CA GLU A 11 -5.60 6.88 -24.49
C GLU A 11 -5.48 5.65 -23.58
N GLY A 12 -6.02 4.50 -24.02
CA GLY A 12 -5.56 3.14 -23.65
C GLY A 12 -5.68 2.70 -22.18
N LYS A 13 -6.04 3.60 -21.27
CA LYS A 13 -6.18 3.36 -19.83
C LYS A 13 -7.45 2.58 -19.53
N MET A 14 -7.33 1.54 -18.72
CA MET A 14 -8.46 0.72 -18.29
C MET A 14 -8.86 1.11 -16.87
N THR A 15 -10.06 1.67 -16.72
CA THR A 15 -10.66 1.96 -15.41
C THR A 15 -11.63 0.86 -15.01
N ARG A 16 -11.53 0.37 -13.77
CA ARG A 16 -12.40 -0.69 -13.24
C ARG A 16 -12.85 -0.39 -11.81
N GLU A 17 -14.16 -0.38 -11.60
CA GLU A 17 -14.76 -0.41 -10.26
C GLU A 17 -14.80 -1.85 -9.72
N ILE A 18 -14.34 -2.03 -8.48
CA ILE A 18 -14.30 -3.32 -7.79
C ILE A 18 -15.58 -3.51 -6.98
N ARG A 19 -16.33 -4.58 -7.31
CA ARG A 19 -17.54 -4.95 -6.57
C ARG A 19 -17.21 -5.20 -5.10
N ARG A 20 -18.07 -4.74 -4.19
CA ARG A 20 -17.89 -4.88 -2.73
C ARG A 20 -17.63 -6.31 -2.28
N SER A 21 -18.29 -7.29 -2.90
CA SER A 21 -18.08 -8.72 -2.62
C SER A 21 -16.67 -9.23 -2.98
N GLN A 22 -15.95 -8.53 -3.84
CA GLN A 22 -14.59 -8.88 -4.30
C GLN A 22 -13.49 -8.13 -3.57
N TRP A 23 -13.80 -7.20 -2.67
CA TRP A 23 -12.80 -6.33 -2.04
C TRP A 23 -11.68 -7.07 -1.32
N ALA A 24 -12.00 -8.14 -0.59
CA ALA A 24 -10.99 -8.92 0.12
C ALA A 24 -10.00 -9.59 -0.83
N GLN A 25 -10.50 -10.17 -1.93
CA GLN A 25 -9.66 -10.80 -2.94
C GLN A 25 -8.86 -9.76 -3.74
N PHE A 26 -9.49 -8.63 -4.05
CA PHE A 26 -8.85 -7.51 -4.73
C PHE A 26 -7.68 -6.97 -3.90
N ILE A 27 -7.87 -6.69 -2.61
CA ILE A 27 -6.80 -6.16 -1.74
C ILE A 27 -5.62 -7.11 -1.66
N LYS A 28 -5.85 -8.42 -1.50
CA LYS A 28 -4.78 -9.42 -1.51
C LYS A 28 -3.97 -9.38 -2.80
N LYS A 29 -4.66 -9.38 -3.94
CA LYS A 29 -4.03 -9.32 -5.27
C LYS A 29 -3.28 -8.00 -5.47
N PHE A 30 -3.92 -6.89 -5.14
CA PHE A 30 -3.36 -5.56 -5.24
C PHE A 30 -2.08 -5.43 -4.40
N ASN A 31 -2.08 -5.94 -3.17
CA ASN A 31 -0.89 -5.95 -2.32
C ASN A 31 0.25 -6.76 -2.96
N ALA A 32 -0.04 -7.98 -3.42
CA ALA A 32 0.96 -8.84 -4.07
C ALA A 32 1.59 -8.18 -5.32
N GLU A 33 0.79 -7.41 -6.07
CA GLU A 33 1.22 -6.77 -7.31
C GLU A 33 1.87 -5.39 -7.08
N ASN A 34 1.67 -4.74 -5.94
CA ASN A 34 2.05 -3.33 -5.76
C ASN A 34 2.96 -3.04 -4.55
N GLN A 35 3.40 -4.06 -3.82
CA GLN A 35 4.36 -3.92 -2.74
C GLN A 35 5.65 -3.20 -3.16
N TYR A 36 6.18 -2.42 -2.22
CA TYR A 36 7.42 -1.64 -2.32
C TYR A 36 7.42 -0.49 -3.32
N ARG A 37 6.28 -0.21 -3.98
CA ARG A 37 6.15 0.96 -4.86
C ARG A 37 6.17 2.24 -4.03
N GLN A 38 6.70 3.30 -4.62
CA GLN A 38 6.44 4.66 -4.13
C GLN A 38 4.98 4.99 -4.42
N ILE A 39 4.29 5.59 -3.46
CA ILE A 39 2.91 6.03 -3.66
C ILE A 39 2.77 7.48 -3.22
N GLN A 40 2.01 8.25 -3.97
CA GLN A 40 1.55 9.56 -3.57
C GLN A 40 0.07 9.45 -3.24
N ILE A 41 -0.30 9.83 -2.01
CA ILE A 41 -1.69 9.78 -1.56
C ILE A 41 -2.22 11.21 -1.47
N THR A 42 -3.33 11.47 -2.16
CA THR A 42 -4.07 12.72 -2.10
C THR A 42 -5.46 12.47 -1.53
N TYR A 43 -5.78 13.17 -0.46
CA TYR A 43 -7.14 13.30 0.08
C TYR A 43 -7.86 14.44 -0.65
N LYS A 44 -9.08 14.19 -1.13
CA LYS A 44 -9.90 15.18 -1.85
C LYS A 44 -11.28 15.28 -1.19
N ASP A 45 -11.69 16.49 -0.83
CA ASP A 45 -13.04 16.79 -0.34
C ASP A 45 -13.57 18.11 -0.93
N SER A 46 -14.69 18.60 -0.40
CA SER A 46 -15.27 19.89 -0.81
C SER A 46 -14.40 21.12 -0.50
N SER A 47 -13.46 20.99 0.44
CA SER A 47 -12.57 22.06 0.88
C SER A 47 -11.25 22.09 0.09
N GLY A 48 -10.94 21.03 -0.65
CA GLY A 48 -9.83 20.99 -1.61
C GLY A 48 -9.07 19.67 -1.57
N ASN A 49 -7.82 19.72 -2.03
CA ASN A 49 -6.92 18.57 -2.08
C ASN A 49 -5.83 18.72 -1.01
N LYS A 50 -5.51 17.63 -0.32
CA LYS A 50 -4.42 17.54 0.66
C LYS A 50 -3.56 16.31 0.38
N ASP A 51 -2.29 16.53 0.16
CA ASP A 51 -1.33 15.44 0.00
C ASP A 51 -0.88 14.88 1.36
N ILE A 52 -0.70 13.57 1.40
CA ILE A 52 -0.18 12.82 2.54
C ILE A 52 1.23 12.37 2.17
N SER A 53 2.24 13.01 2.78
CA SER A 53 3.64 12.65 2.58
C SER A 53 3.96 11.30 3.23
N LEU A 54 4.72 10.47 2.51
CA LEU A 54 5.27 9.23 3.03
C LEU A 54 6.77 9.30 3.34
N ASP A 55 7.42 10.45 3.13
CA ASP A 55 8.85 10.66 3.42
C ASP A 55 9.74 9.53 2.87
N ASP A 56 9.52 9.21 1.58
CA ASP A 56 10.19 8.13 0.83
C ASP A 56 9.96 6.70 1.36
N ARG A 57 9.02 6.49 2.29
CA ARG A 57 8.68 5.15 2.77
C ARG A 57 7.92 4.36 1.68
N PRO A 58 8.36 3.13 1.36
CA PRO A 58 7.68 2.31 0.38
C PRO A 58 6.29 1.89 0.87
N PHE A 59 5.36 1.74 -0.07
CA PHE A 59 4.07 1.13 0.22
C PHE A 59 4.22 -0.36 0.58
N ILE A 60 3.51 -0.80 1.61
CA ILE A 60 3.53 -2.20 2.06
C ILE A 60 2.23 -2.92 1.68
N GLY A 61 1.10 -2.24 1.79
CA GLY A 61 -0.18 -2.84 1.47
C GLY A 61 -1.38 -2.13 2.06
N LEU A 62 -2.55 -2.68 1.74
CA LEU A 62 -3.84 -2.33 2.31
C LEU A 62 -4.33 -3.45 3.22
N ALA A 63 -5.06 -3.11 4.27
CA ALA A 63 -5.86 -4.04 5.04
C ALA A 63 -7.32 -3.59 5.12
N LEU A 64 -8.24 -4.55 5.14
CA LEU A 64 -9.64 -4.29 5.49
C LEU A 64 -9.80 -4.25 7.00
N GLU A 65 -10.27 -3.13 7.52
CA GLU A 65 -10.76 -3.06 8.89
C GLU A 65 -12.20 -3.59 8.93
N LYS A 66 -12.45 -4.56 9.80
CA LYS A 66 -13.78 -5.17 9.97
C LYS A 66 -14.34 -4.87 11.35
N LYS A 67 -15.63 -4.55 11.39
CA LYS A 67 -16.43 -4.49 12.61
C LYS A 67 -17.50 -5.59 12.54
N GLY A 68 -17.17 -6.74 13.12
CA GLY A 68 -17.95 -7.98 12.94
C GLY A 68 -17.89 -8.44 11.48
N ARG A 69 -19.06 -8.48 10.81
CA ARG A 69 -19.16 -8.89 9.39
C ARG A 69 -19.02 -7.73 8.41
N PHE A 70 -19.04 -6.49 8.88
CA PHE A 70 -19.02 -5.31 8.04
C PHE A 70 -17.59 -4.81 7.84
N ILE A 71 -17.33 -4.29 6.64
CA ILE A 71 -16.10 -3.54 6.34
C ILE A 71 -16.32 -2.12 6.87
N ASP A 72 -15.53 -1.75 7.88
CA ASP A 72 -15.55 -0.45 8.57
C ASP A 72 -14.57 0.53 7.91
N GLY A 73 -13.46 0.01 7.38
CA GLY A 73 -12.46 0.84 6.71
C GLY A 73 -11.46 0.07 5.87
N ILE A 74 -10.61 0.84 5.19
CA ILE A 74 -9.42 0.37 4.48
C ILE A 74 -8.22 1.12 5.06
N GLN A 75 -7.24 0.38 5.56
CA GLN A 75 -6.03 0.94 6.17
C GLN A 75 -4.84 0.77 5.22
N PHE A 76 -4.11 1.85 4.99
CA PHE A 76 -2.86 1.87 4.21
C PHE A 76 -1.67 1.70 5.14
N PHE A 77 -0.68 0.95 4.68
CA PHE A 77 0.57 0.70 5.39
C PHE A 77 1.78 1.11 4.56
N ALA A 78 2.75 1.74 5.21
CA ALA A 78 4.07 2.04 4.65
C ALA A 78 5.19 1.37 5.44
N GLY A 79 6.33 1.21 4.78
CA GLY A 79 7.51 0.57 5.33
C GLY A 79 8.26 1.51 6.26
N ARG A 80 8.48 1.10 7.50
CA ARG A 80 9.27 1.84 8.48
C ARG A 80 10.56 1.08 8.80
N GLY A 81 11.65 1.82 8.91
CA GLY A 81 12.99 1.30 9.17
C GLY A 81 13.23 0.76 10.59
N ASP A 82 12.19 0.41 11.35
CA ASP A 82 12.31 -0.15 12.70
C ASP A 82 12.01 -1.65 12.66
N ALA A 83 12.96 -2.46 13.13
CA ALA A 83 12.84 -3.92 13.15
C ALA A 83 11.68 -4.48 14.01
N HIS A 84 11.01 -3.64 14.79
CA HIS A 84 9.82 -4.01 15.59
C HIS A 84 8.51 -3.55 14.94
N TYR A 85 8.57 -2.54 14.06
CA TYR A 85 7.42 -1.90 13.45
C TYR A 85 7.69 -1.64 11.97
N ILE A 86 7.84 -2.72 11.20
CA ILE A 86 8.20 -2.63 9.77
C ILE A 86 7.03 -2.13 8.92
N ALA A 87 5.80 -2.52 9.24
CA ALA A 87 4.60 -2.01 8.61
C ALA A 87 3.91 -1.01 9.54
N GLU A 88 3.81 0.25 9.12
CA GLU A 88 3.21 1.33 9.89
C GLU A 88 1.92 1.80 9.20
N PRO A 89 0.80 1.90 9.94
CA PRO A 89 -0.43 2.47 9.39
C PRO A 89 -0.24 3.96 9.14
N ILE A 90 -0.54 4.40 7.91
CA ILE A 90 -0.33 5.79 7.47
C ILE A 90 -1.64 6.53 7.19
N LEU A 91 -2.71 5.80 6.89
CA LEU A 91 -4.04 6.35 6.61
C LEU A 91 -5.08 5.27 6.83
N THR A 92 -6.21 5.63 7.46
CA THR A 92 -7.40 4.79 7.48
C THR A 92 -8.54 5.52 6.79
N VAL A 93 -9.11 4.88 5.76
CA VAL A 93 -10.29 5.36 5.04
C VAL A 93 -11.52 4.72 5.68
N LYS A 94 -12.33 5.52 6.38
CA LYS A 94 -13.55 5.06 7.05
C LYS A 94 -14.74 5.08 6.09
N ASP A 95 -15.68 4.17 6.32
CA ASP A 95 -16.90 4.03 5.52
C ASP A 95 -16.67 4.04 3.99
N PRO A 96 -15.73 3.21 3.47
CA PRO A 96 -15.52 3.12 2.03
C PRO A 96 -16.79 2.62 1.33
N GLU A 97 -17.16 3.32 0.26
CA GLU A 97 -18.30 2.99 -0.59
C GLU A 97 -17.82 2.27 -1.87
N ARG A 98 -16.78 2.80 -2.53
CA ARG A 98 -16.29 2.30 -3.82
C ARG A 98 -14.78 2.22 -3.86
N ILE A 99 -14.28 1.21 -4.56
CA ILE A 99 -12.87 1.08 -4.93
C ILE A 99 -12.79 1.07 -6.45
N ILE A 100 -12.00 1.96 -7.01
CA ILE A 100 -11.74 2.07 -8.43
C ILE A 100 -10.23 1.90 -8.63
N VAL A 101 -9.84 1.08 -9.59
CA VAL A 101 -8.45 0.91 -9.99
C VAL A 101 -8.30 1.31 -11.45
N GLU A 102 -7.26 2.06 -11.75
CA GLU A 102 -6.87 2.41 -13.12
C GLU A 102 -5.57 1.69 -13.46
N LYS A 103 -5.57 1.07 -14.64
CA LYS A 103 -4.44 0.33 -15.21
C LYS A 103 -3.94 1.01 -16.47
N ASP A 104 -2.63 0.95 -16.68
CA ASP A 104 -1.99 1.42 -17.90
C ASP A 104 -2.20 0.43 -19.06
N ASN A 105 -1.61 0.73 -20.21
CA ASN A 105 -1.75 -0.06 -21.43
C ASN A 105 -1.08 -1.45 -21.32
N GLU A 106 -0.18 -1.63 -20.36
CA GLU A 106 0.53 -2.89 -20.07
C GLU A 106 -0.23 -3.71 -19.00
N GLY A 107 -1.28 -3.14 -18.41
CA GLY A 107 -2.12 -3.78 -17.41
C GLY A 107 -1.62 -3.60 -15.97
N HIS A 108 -0.62 -2.76 -15.75
CA HIS A 108 -0.12 -2.43 -14.42
C HIS A 108 -1.02 -1.41 -13.75
N ASP A 109 -1.28 -1.59 -12.45
CA ASP A 109 -2.02 -0.58 -11.68
C ASP A 109 -1.18 0.70 -11.62
N PHE A 110 -1.79 1.86 -11.89
CA PHE A 110 -1.10 3.15 -11.69
C PHE A 110 -1.86 4.09 -10.77
N ARG A 111 -3.16 3.83 -10.54
CA ARG A 111 -3.96 4.60 -9.58
C ARG A 111 -4.99 3.73 -8.88
N LEU A 112 -5.12 3.94 -7.58
CA LEU A 112 -6.20 3.43 -6.75
C LEU A 112 -7.01 4.60 -6.21
N THR A 113 -8.31 4.57 -6.42
CA THR A 113 -9.25 5.56 -5.88
C THR A 113 -10.24 4.89 -4.93
N ILE A 114 -10.37 5.40 -3.72
CA ILE A 114 -11.35 4.97 -2.72
C ILE A 114 -12.30 6.13 -2.44
N LYS A 115 -13.58 5.94 -2.75
CA LYS A 115 -14.64 6.91 -2.43
C LYS A 115 -15.38 6.49 -1.19
N THR A 116 -15.71 7.46 -0.34
CA THR A 116 -16.43 7.22 0.93
C THR A 116 -17.87 7.72 0.85
N LYS A 117 -18.69 7.32 1.82
CA LYS A 117 -20.09 7.79 1.91
C LYS A 117 -20.19 9.29 2.16
N ASP A 118 -19.21 9.88 2.82
CA ASP A 118 -19.19 11.30 3.19
C ASP A 118 -18.65 12.19 2.05
N CYS A 119 -18.71 11.69 0.80
CA CYS A 119 -18.34 12.40 -0.42
C CYS A 119 -16.88 12.85 -0.52
N TYR A 120 -15.96 12.31 0.29
CA TYR A 120 -14.52 12.49 0.09
C TYR A 120 -13.88 11.29 -0.62
N GLU A 121 -12.75 11.55 -1.26
CA GLU A 121 -12.01 10.61 -2.09
C GLU A 121 -10.54 10.53 -1.64
N ILE A 122 -10.02 9.31 -1.59
CA ILE A 122 -8.59 9.05 -1.46
C ILE A 122 -8.08 8.56 -2.80
N VAL A 123 -7.09 9.25 -3.35
CA VAL A 123 -6.37 8.84 -4.56
C VAL A 123 -4.96 8.45 -4.17
N ALA A 124 -4.56 7.23 -4.50
CA ALA A 124 -3.19 6.76 -4.39
C ALA A 124 -2.64 6.54 -5.80
N ASP A 125 -1.75 7.44 -6.23
CA ASP A 125 -0.99 7.31 -7.46
C ASP A 125 0.23 6.43 -7.18
N LEU A 126 0.39 5.36 -7.97
CA LEU A 126 1.45 4.39 -7.80
C LEU A 126 2.61 4.68 -8.76
N GLY A 127 3.76 5.05 -8.21
CA GLY A 127 5.02 5.19 -8.94
C GLY A 127 5.50 3.83 -9.48
N PRO A 128 6.55 3.80 -10.31
CA PRO A 128 7.04 2.55 -10.90
C PRO A 128 7.53 1.56 -9.83
N HIS A 129 7.60 0.28 -10.20
CA HIS A 129 8.33 -0.70 -9.39
C HIS A 129 9.80 -0.29 -9.30
N ASN A 130 10.32 -0.27 -8.07
CA ASN A 130 11.71 0.07 -7.82
C ASN A 130 12.29 -0.86 -6.76
N TYR A 131 13.15 -1.79 -7.18
CA TYR A 131 13.81 -2.74 -6.30
C TYR A 131 14.74 -2.07 -5.27
N GLU A 132 15.21 -0.84 -5.50
CA GLU A 132 15.98 -0.12 -4.50
C GLU A 132 15.13 0.25 -3.28
N GLN A 133 13.80 0.34 -3.42
CA GLN A 133 12.92 0.67 -2.29
C GLN A 133 12.87 -0.43 -1.24
N VAL A 134 12.78 -1.70 -1.67
CA VAL A 134 12.84 -2.83 -0.73
C VAL A 134 14.21 -2.92 -0.08
N LYS A 135 15.28 -2.70 -0.86
CA LYS A 135 16.65 -2.72 -0.36
C LYS A 135 16.90 -1.62 0.68
N HIS A 136 16.46 -0.39 0.42
CA HIS A 136 16.55 0.71 1.39
C HIS A 136 15.76 0.42 2.68
N LEU A 137 14.59 -0.23 2.58
CA LEU A 137 13.85 -0.65 3.77
C LEU A 137 14.64 -1.69 4.58
N ILE A 138 15.17 -2.72 3.91
CA ILE A 138 16.00 -3.77 4.54
C ILE A 138 17.21 -3.13 5.23
N GLU A 139 17.91 -2.22 4.55
CA GLU A 139 19.07 -1.53 5.10
C GLU A 139 18.72 -0.74 6.38
N LYS A 140 17.63 0.02 6.36
CA LYS A 140 17.17 0.76 7.56
C LYS A 140 16.80 -0.19 8.71
N VAL A 141 16.15 -1.31 8.40
CA VAL A 141 15.80 -2.34 9.40
C VAL A 141 17.05 -3.01 9.96
N ALA A 142 18.03 -3.36 9.12
CA ALA A 142 19.31 -3.94 9.54
C ALA A 142 20.06 -2.97 10.46
N TYR A 143 20.09 -1.69 10.10
CA TYR A 143 20.66 -0.64 10.94
C TYR A 143 19.93 -0.54 12.31
N SER A 144 18.61 -0.66 12.33
CA SER A 144 17.84 -0.71 13.58
C SER A 144 18.22 -1.90 14.48
N ILE A 145 18.51 -3.07 13.89
CA ILE A 145 18.99 -4.26 14.61
C ILE A 145 20.39 -4.00 15.19
N TYR A 146 21.31 -3.50 14.36
CA TYR A 146 22.67 -3.13 14.75
C TYR A 146 22.69 -2.18 15.96
N VAL A 147 21.88 -1.12 15.92
CA VAL A 147 21.78 -0.15 17.01
C VAL A 147 21.23 -0.81 18.28
N LYS A 148 20.21 -1.66 18.18
CA LYS A 148 19.62 -2.37 19.33
C LYS A 148 20.61 -3.36 19.98
N ARG A 149 21.51 -3.93 19.19
CA ARG A 149 22.62 -4.79 19.63
C ARG A 149 23.77 -4.03 20.29
N GLY A 150 23.72 -2.70 20.32
CA GLY A 150 24.75 -1.86 20.94
C GLY A 150 25.88 -1.46 19.99
N GLY A 151 25.70 -1.62 18.68
CA GLY A 151 26.62 -1.11 17.66
C GLY A 151 27.93 -1.91 17.54
N TRP A 152 27.89 -3.21 17.75
CA TRP A 152 29.09 -4.05 17.64
C TRP A 152 29.31 -4.49 16.18
N HIS A 153 30.47 -4.15 15.63
CA HIS A 153 30.86 -4.56 14.28
C HIS A 153 31.06 -6.08 14.18
N GLY A 154 30.97 -6.62 12.96
CA GLY A 154 31.29 -8.03 12.66
C GLY A 154 30.08 -8.97 12.55
N ALA A 155 28.86 -8.44 12.62
CA ALA A 155 27.64 -9.21 12.33
C ALA A 155 26.74 -8.53 11.28
N ASP A 156 27.32 -7.69 10.42
CA ASP A 156 26.57 -6.90 9.43
C ASP A 156 25.79 -7.80 8.47
N THR A 157 26.38 -8.94 8.07
CA THR A 157 25.70 -9.95 7.25
C THR A 157 24.54 -10.61 7.98
N ASP A 158 24.68 -10.88 9.29
CA ASP A 158 23.63 -11.48 10.10
C ASP A 158 22.46 -10.50 10.33
N ASP A 159 22.78 -9.24 10.65
CA ASP A 159 21.77 -8.17 10.78
C ASP A 159 21.00 -7.98 9.46
N TRP A 160 21.68 -8.02 8.32
CA TRP A 160 21.06 -7.95 7.00
C TRP A 160 20.10 -9.13 6.76
N GLN A 161 20.56 -10.37 6.98
CA GLN A 161 19.73 -11.56 6.79
C GLN A 161 18.50 -11.56 7.73
N GLN A 162 18.68 -11.12 8.97
CA GLN A 162 17.58 -10.96 9.91
C GLN A 162 16.59 -9.88 9.45
N ALA A 163 17.08 -8.76 8.92
CA ALA A 163 16.25 -7.70 8.37
C ALA A 163 15.44 -8.17 7.15
N GLU A 164 16.09 -8.82 6.19
CA GLU A 164 15.43 -9.42 5.01
C GLU A 164 14.30 -10.36 5.44
N LYS A 165 14.60 -11.27 6.37
CA LYS A 165 13.62 -12.21 6.91
C LYS A 165 12.43 -11.49 7.54
N LYS A 166 12.68 -10.51 8.43
CA LYS A 166 11.61 -9.75 9.11
C LYS A 166 10.76 -8.95 8.14
N VAL A 167 11.37 -8.30 7.15
CA VAL A 167 10.65 -7.56 6.11
C VAL A 167 9.77 -8.52 5.31
N HIS A 168 10.34 -9.64 4.85
CA HIS A 168 9.59 -10.63 4.09
C HIS A 168 8.40 -11.23 4.87
N GLU A 169 8.63 -11.64 6.12
CA GLU A 169 7.57 -12.19 6.99
C GLU A 169 6.45 -11.17 7.25
N THR A 170 6.80 -9.91 7.48
CA THR A 170 5.82 -8.83 7.72
C THR A 170 4.97 -8.60 6.47
N VAL A 171 5.60 -8.54 5.30
CA VAL A 171 4.95 -8.20 4.04
C VAL A 171 4.11 -9.37 3.52
N ALA A 172 4.52 -10.61 3.77
CA ALA A 172 3.76 -11.81 3.42
C ALA A 172 2.39 -11.86 4.11
N ALA A 173 2.22 -11.23 5.29
CA ALA A 173 0.93 -11.17 5.98
C ALA A 173 -0.16 -10.38 5.21
N PHE A 174 0.23 -9.59 4.22
CA PHE A 174 -0.69 -8.78 3.40
C PHE A 174 -1.21 -9.50 2.15
N VAL A 175 -0.68 -10.69 1.84
CA VAL A 175 -0.95 -11.44 0.60
C VAL A 175 -1.87 -12.65 0.86
#